data_AF-A0A8T4NGH2-F1
#
_entry.id   AF-A0A8T4NGH2-F1
#
_cell.length_a   1.000
_cell.length_b   1.000
_cell.length_c   1.000
_cell.angle_alpha   90.00
_cell.angle_beta   90.00
_cell.angle_gamma   90.00
#
_symmetry.space_group_name_H-M   'P 1'
#
loop_
_entity.id
_entity.type
_entity.pdbx_description
1 polymer ?
#
loop_
_entity_poly.entity_id
_entity_poly.type
_entity_poly.pdbx_seq_one_letter_code
_entity_poly.pdbx_strand_id
1 'polypeptide(L)'
;MSSKENPIVSIQITKKIPFFGQGDTIENRLRQVKLRGFPNVRIYENANFALDFLTKQQIEKRLHTPQPSVYQKNLEVVKNLAHLFAKEGIDIINLEMAYDFTARSSTGEETEWTMIPPIVERFHIPRHTSGGLNYESLIGAELSQSLKEQGLKLNAELLNVPHTSESGIFDLINDGTHRIHFGYMNGGVKILRIEGMTPGYPYYAAPKSYSEVKMASEPTPETTAMKVHIVESPAQKQLYRLFPSGGIKTGEVRPPTAGENFV
;
A
#
# COMPACT_ATOMS: atom_id res chain seq x y z
N MET A 1 17.69 -18.67 -1.38
CA MET A 1 17.59 -19.03 0.05
C MET A 1 16.31 -18.39 0.59
N SER A 2 15.27 -19.18 0.84
CA SER A 2 14.04 -18.68 1.46
C SER A 2 14.36 -18.42 2.93
N SER A 3 14.36 -17.16 3.37
CA SER A 3 14.44 -16.84 4.79
C SER A 3 13.27 -17.54 5.48
N LYS A 4 13.57 -18.48 6.38
CA LYS A 4 12.55 -19.08 7.23
C LYS A 4 11.95 -17.95 8.05
N GLU A 5 10.78 -17.47 7.64
CA GLU A 5 10.02 -16.51 8.43
C GLU A 5 9.62 -17.21 9.73
N ASN A 6 10.01 -16.61 10.85
CA ASN A 6 9.66 -17.11 12.17
C ASN A 6 8.19 -16.71 12.44
N PRO A 7 7.26 -17.68 12.60
CA PRO A 7 5.86 -17.37 12.82
C PRO A 7 5.67 -16.53 14.09
N ILE A 8 4.77 -15.55 14.03
CA ILE A 8 4.37 -14.76 15.21
C ILE A 8 3.52 -15.65 16.11
N VAL A 9 3.90 -15.78 17.38
CA VAL A 9 3.22 -16.67 18.35
C VAL A 9 2.42 -15.90 19.40
N SER A 10 2.76 -14.65 19.66
CA SER A 10 2.02 -13.78 20.57
C SER A 10 2.11 -12.32 20.15
N ILE A 11 1.13 -11.55 20.58
CA ILE A 11 1.13 -10.08 20.50
C ILE A 11 0.87 -9.50 21.88
N GLN A 12 1.31 -8.27 22.08
CA GLN A 12 0.95 -7.44 23.24
C GLN A 12 0.56 -6.06 22.73
N ILE A 13 -0.68 -5.64 23.00
CA ILE A 13 -1.13 -4.29 22.67
C ILE A 13 -0.45 -3.31 23.63
N THR A 14 0.28 -2.35 23.07
CA THR A 14 1.02 -1.33 23.84
C THR A 14 0.29 0.01 23.85
N LYS A 15 -0.45 0.33 22.78
CA LYS A 15 -1.22 1.57 22.67
C LYS A 15 -2.46 1.42 21.81
N LYS A 16 -3.54 2.08 22.22
CA LYS A 16 -4.74 2.30 21.40
C LYS A 16 -4.69 3.71 20.80
N ILE A 17 -4.89 3.83 19.49
CA ILE A 17 -4.71 5.09 18.76
C ILE A 17 -5.98 5.43 18.01
N PRO A 18 -6.66 6.55 18.33
CA PRO A 18 -7.79 7.03 17.55
C PRO A 18 -7.43 7.28 16.09
N PHE A 19 -8.37 7.10 15.18
CA PHE A 19 -8.13 7.40 13.77
C PHE A 19 -8.00 8.91 13.52
N PHE A 20 -8.86 9.70 14.16
CA PHE A 20 -9.03 11.14 13.92
C PHE A 20 -9.09 11.90 15.24
N GLY A 21 -8.89 13.22 15.18
CA GLY A 21 -9.02 14.14 16.32
C GLY A 21 -7.69 14.74 16.78
N GLN A 22 -7.64 15.14 18.04
CA GLN A 22 -6.49 15.83 18.64
C GLN A 22 -5.46 14.84 19.21
N GLY A 23 -4.19 15.25 19.23
CA GLY A 23 -3.09 14.46 19.81
C GLY A 23 -2.51 13.41 18.87
N ASP A 24 -2.13 12.25 19.41
CA ASP A 24 -1.57 11.16 18.61
C ASP A 24 -2.70 10.34 17.97
N THR A 25 -2.92 10.56 16.67
CA THR A 25 -3.94 9.90 15.85
C THR A 25 -3.32 9.32 14.59
N ILE A 26 -4.00 8.37 13.95
CA ILE A 26 -3.53 7.82 12.66
C ILE A 26 -3.47 8.88 11.58
N GLU A 27 -4.44 9.78 11.51
CA GLU A 27 -4.38 10.95 10.64
C GLU A 27 -3.09 11.76 10.86
N ASN A 28 -2.77 12.12 12.10
CA ASN A 28 -1.59 12.93 12.39
C ASN A 28 -0.28 12.19 12.08
N ARG A 29 -0.20 10.88 12.34
CA ARG A 29 0.94 10.04 11.94
C ARG A 29 1.07 9.94 10.41
N LEU A 30 -0.03 9.77 9.69
CA LEU A 30 -0.03 9.68 8.23
C LEU A 30 0.35 11.01 7.58
N ARG A 31 -0.04 12.16 8.13
CA ARG A 31 0.42 13.48 7.64
C ARG A 31 1.96 13.64 7.68
N GLN A 32 2.67 12.80 8.44
CA GLN A 32 4.14 12.77 8.46
C GLN A 32 4.77 11.82 7.43
N VAL A 33 3.98 11.06 6.66
CA VAL A 33 4.49 10.10 5.67
C VAL A 33 5.20 10.85 4.54
N LYS A 34 6.45 10.46 4.31
CA LYS A 34 7.32 11.02 3.27
C LYS A 34 7.42 10.10 2.06
N LEU A 35 7.88 10.64 0.94
CA LEU A 35 8.28 9.82 -0.20
C LEU A 35 9.76 9.41 -0.10
N ARG A 36 10.10 8.20 -0.55
CA ARG A 36 11.47 7.67 -0.48
C ARG A 36 12.48 8.52 -1.25
N GLY A 37 12.14 8.95 -2.46
CA GLY A 37 13.02 9.79 -3.30
C GLY A 37 12.90 11.29 -3.02
N PHE A 38 11.87 11.70 -2.29
CA PHE A 38 11.58 13.11 -2.02
C PHE A 38 11.26 13.28 -0.52
N PRO A 39 12.27 13.22 0.37
CA PRO A 39 12.07 13.19 1.81
C PRO A 39 11.49 14.51 2.38
N ASN A 40 11.47 15.58 1.59
CA ASN A 40 10.81 16.85 1.94
C ASN A 40 9.31 16.85 1.58
N VAL A 41 8.87 15.91 0.74
CA VAL A 41 7.48 15.79 0.33
C VAL A 41 6.72 14.92 1.32
N ARG A 42 5.82 15.55 2.09
CA ARG A 42 4.83 14.86 2.92
C ARG A 42 3.59 14.58 2.08
N ILE A 43 3.45 13.35 1.59
CA ILE A 43 2.46 13.00 0.57
C ILE A 43 1.00 13.14 1.04
N TYR A 44 0.76 13.06 2.36
CA TYR A 44 -0.57 13.18 2.95
C TYR A 44 -0.78 14.45 3.77
N GLU A 45 0.12 15.44 3.69
CA GLU A 45 0.07 16.62 4.57
C GLU A 45 -1.29 17.34 4.54
N ASN A 46 -1.90 17.44 3.36
CA ASN A 46 -3.19 18.11 3.14
C ASN A 46 -4.31 17.13 2.74
N ALA A 47 -4.09 15.83 2.89
CA ALA A 47 -5.07 14.83 2.47
C ALA A 47 -6.31 14.82 3.39
N ASN A 48 -7.42 14.35 2.82
CA ASN A 48 -8.63 14.00 3.54
C ASN A 48 -8.62 12.49 3.82
N PHE A 49 -9.10 12.12 5.01
CA PHE A 49 -9.12 10.74 5.48
C PHE A 49 -10.55 10.33 5.81
N ALA A 50 -10.94 9.11 5.43
CA ALA A 50 -12.25 8.54 5.75
C ALA A 50 -12.13 7.04 6.03
N LEU A 51 -13.01 6.51 6.87
CA LEU A 51 -13.14 5.07 7.08
C LEU A 51 -14.34 4.57 6.30
N ASP A 52 -14.13 3.53 5.50
CA ASP A 52 -15.21 2.88 4.76
C ASP A 52 -15.19 1.38 5.06
N PHE A 53 -16.34 0.79 5.37
CA PHE A 53 -16.49 -0.66 5.34
C PHE A 53 -16.91 -1.09 3.94
N LEU A 54 -16.09 -1.90 3.28
CA LEU A 54 -16.38 -2.41 1.95
C LEU A 54 -16.84 -3.86 2.02
N THR A 55 -18.01 -4.14 1.45
CA THR A 55 -18.49 -5.51 1.24
C THR A 55 -17.68 -6.21 0.15
N LYS A 56 -17.79 -7.54 0.07
CA LYS A 56 -17.22 -8.35 -1.02
C LYS A 56 -17.48 -7.76 -2.41
N GLN A 57 -18.73 -7.39 -2.69
CA GLN A 57 -19.15 -6.84 -3.98
C GLN A 57 -18.51 -5.47 -4.25
N GLN A 58 -18.38 -4.62 -3.22
CA GLN A 58 -17.73 -3.32 -3.36
C GLN A 58 -16.23 -3.46 -3.59
N ILE A 59 -15.57 -4.39 -2.90
CA ILE A 59 -14.15 -4.70 -3.11
C ILE A 59 -13.90 -5.08 -4.58
N GLU A 60 -14.67 -6.02 -5.11
CA GLU A 60 -14.52 -6.52 -6.48
C GLU A 60 -14.79 -5.46 -7.55
N LYS A 61 -15.79 -4.59 -7.34
CA LYS A 61 -16.22 -3.60 -8.33
C LYS A 61 -15.47 -2.27 -8.26
N ARG A 62 -15.02 -1.86 -7.07
CA ARG A 62 -14.51 -0.49 -6.84
C ARG A 62 -13.01 -0.44 -6.69
N LEU A 63 -12.38 -1.46 -6.11
CA LEU A 63 -10.98 -1.38 -5.78
C LEU A 63 -10.10 -1.70 -6.98
N HIS A 64 -8.94 -1.07 -6.97
CA HIS A 64 -7.84 -1.35 -7.87
C HIS A 64 -6.61 -1.77 -7.09
N THR A 65 -5.76 -2.59 -7.69
CA THR A 65 -4.52 -3.08 -7.09
C THR A 65 -3.34 -2.81 -8.02
N PRO A 66 -2.18 -2.42 -7.48
CA PRO A 66 -0.93 -2.40 -8.26
C PRO A 66 -0.37 -3.82 -8.46
N GLN A 67 -0.87 -4.80 -7.70
CA GLN A 67 -0.41 -6.18 -7.68
C GLN A 67 -1.61 -7.13 -7.71
N PRO A 68 -1.93 -7.74 -8.86
CA PRO A 68 -3.04 -8.69 -8.98
C PRO A 68 -2.69 -10.09 -8.45
N SER A 69 -1.80 -10.18 -7.46
CA SER A 69 -1.37 -11.45 -6.85
C SER A 69 -1.39 -11.35 -5.34
N VAL A 70 -2.08 -12.31 -4.71
CA VAL A 70 -2.14 -12.49 -3.27
C VAL A 70 -1.48 -13.82 -2.94
N TYR A 71 -0.51 -13.80 -2.04
CA TYR A 71 0.29 -14.98 -1.71
C TYR A 71 -0.30 -15.74 -0.53
N GLN A 72 -0.42 -17.06 -0.67
CA GLN A 72 -1.02 -17.93 0.35
C GLN A 72 -0.29 -17.82 1.69
N LYS A 73 1.05 -17.79 1.67
CA LYS A 73 1.86 -17.63 2.89
C LYS A 73 1.50 -16.35 3.66
N ASN A 74 1.34 -15.24 2.95
CA ASN A 74 1.00 -13.95 3.56
C ASN A 74 -0.45 -13.94 4.07
N LEU A 75 -1.37 -14.67 3.43
CA LEU A 75 -2.72 -14.87 3.95
C LEU A 75 -2.73 -15.66 5.27
N GLU A 76 -1.91 -16.71 5.38
CA GLU A 76 -1.78 -17.44 6.64
C GLU A 76 -1.20 -16.57 7.76
N VAL A 77 -0.26 -15.66 7.45
CA VAL A 77 0.22 -14.66 8.41
C VAL A 77 -0.91 -13.73 8.86
N VAL A 78 -1.71 -13.21 7.93
CA VAL A 78 -2.87 -12.35 8.25
C VAL A 78 -3.89 -13.11 9.10
N LYS A 79 -4.19 -14.37 8.76
CA LYS A 79 -5.12 -15.23 9.51
C LYS A 79 -4.62 -15.49 10.93
N ASN A 80 -3.33 -15.78 11.09
CA ASN A 80 -2.72 -15.96 12.41
C ASN A 80 -2.78 -14.67 13.23
N LEU A 81 -2.46 -13.51 12.63
CA LEU A 81 -2.63 -12.22 13.29
C LEU A 81 -4.08 -11.97 13.68
N ALA A 82 -5.05 -12.27 12.81
CA ALA A 82 -6.48 -12.13 13.13
C ALA A 82 -6.85 -12.95 14.38
N HIS A 83 -6.37 -14.19 14.48
CA HIS A 83 -6.57 -15.03 15.66
C HIS A 83 -5.93 -14.45 16.93
N LEU A 84 -4.71 -13.94 16.84
CA LEU A 84 -4.01 -13.35 17.98
C LEU A 84 -4.70 -12.07 18.47
N PHE A 85 -5.13 -11.18 17.57
CA PHE A 85 -5.89 -9.98 17.91
C PHE A 85 -7.30 -10.30 18.43
N ALA A 86 -7.96 -11.35 17.91
CA ALA A 86 -9.28 -11.76 18.39
C ALA A 86 -9.25 -12.20 19.86
N LYS A 87 -8.14 -12.80 20.34
CA LYS A 87 -7.95 -13.11 21.78
C LYS A 87 -7.92 -11.87 22.66
N GLU A 88 -7.51 -10.74 22.11
CA GLU A 88 -7.53 -9.41 22.76
C GLU A 88 -8.87 -8.67 22.53
N GLY A 89 -9.86 -9.34 21.93
CA GLY A 89 -11.16 -8.74 21.60
C GLY A 89 -11.12 -7.75 20.43
N ILE A 90 -10.10 -7.82 19.57
CA ILE A 90 -9.91 -6.89 18.44
C ILE A 90 -10.18 -7.61 17.11
N ASP A 91 -11.10 -7.06 16.31
CA ASP A 91 -11.34 -7.49 14.94
C ASP A 91 -10.48 -6.67 13.95
N ILE A 92 -9.46 -7.32 13.36
CA ILE A 92 -8.55 -6.65 12.40
C ILE A 92 -9.18 -6.39 11.02
N ILE A 93 -10.32 -7.01 10.73
CA ILE A 93 -11.11 -6.74 9.51
C ILE A 93 -11.93 -5.47 9.70
N ASN A 94 -12.43 -5.20 10.91
CA ASN A 94 -13.32 -4.09 11.21
C ASN A 94 -12.80 -3.16 12.32
N LEU A 95 -11.50 -2.87 12.33
CA LEU A 95 -10.84 -2.04 13.37
C LEU A 95 -11.61 -0.77 13.75
N GLU A 96 -11.91 -0.59 15.04
CA GLU A 96 -12.54 0.64 15.55
C GLU A 96 -11.53 1.76 15.84
N MET A 97 -10.27 1.37 16.01
CA MET A 97 -9.12 2.24 16.19
C MET A 97 -7.86 1.50 15.75
N ALA A 98 -6.73 2.17 15.73
CA ALA A 98 -5.45 1.53 15.49
C ALA A 98 -4.77 1.09 16.79
N TYR A 99 -3.80 0.21 16.66
CA TYR A 99 -3.12 -0.39 17.80
C TYR A 99 -1.62 -0.44 17.57
N ASP A 100 -0.83 0.21 18.42
CA ASP A 100 0.58 -0.16 18.55
C ASP A 100 0.66 -1.48 19.32
N PHE A 101 1.51 -2.39 18.87
CA PHE A 101 1.70 -3.69 19.49
C PHE A 101 3.11 -4.23 19.29
N THR A 102 3.55 -5.04 20.24
CA THR A 102 4.76 -5.85 20.12
C THR A 102 4.36 -7.26 19.68
N ALA A 103 4.98 -7.77 18.63
CA ALA A 103 4.81 -9.14 18.16
C ALA A 103 6.06 -9.96 18.52
N ARG A 104 5.86 -11.12 19.14
CA ARG A 104 6.94 -12.07 19.45
C ARG A 104 6.86 -13.26 18.50
N SER A 105 7.98 -13.59 17.87
CA SER A 105 8.09 -14.76 17.00
C SER A 105 8.38 -16.04 17.79
N SER A 106 8.28 -17.20 17.15
CA SER A 106 8.63 -18.49 17.76
C SER A 106 10.10 -18.61 18.18
N THR A 107 10.99 -17.76 17.67
CA THR A 107 12.40 -17.71 18.08
C THR A 107 12.64 -16.76 19.26
N GLY A 108 11.58 -16.09 19.75
CA GLY A 108 11.67 -15.10 20.83
C GLY A 108 12.02 -13.69 20.35
N GLU A 109 12.20 -13.48 19.04
CA GLU A 109 12.43 -12.14 18.48
C GLU A 109 11.18 -11.27 18.65
N GLU A 110 11.38 -10.05 19.14
CA GLU A 110 10.32 -9.05 19.30
C GLU A 110 10.41 -7.96 18.26
N THR A 111 9.25 -7.56 17.74
CA THR A 111 9.12 -6.52 16.73
C THR A 111 7.94 -5.62 17.06
N GLU A 112 8.12 -4.31 16.91
CA GLU A 112 7.07 -3.32 17.15
C GLU A 112 6.35 -2.95 15.86
N TRP A 113 5.04 -2.76 15.98
CA TRP A 113 4.14 -2.60 14.84
C TRP A 113 2.96 -1.69 15.17
N THR A 114 2.33 -1.16 14.13
CA THR A 114 1.04 -0.50 14.25
C THR A 114 0.03 -1.17 13.32
N MET A 115 -1.05 -1.69 13.89
CA MET A 115 -2.18 -2.24 13.15
C MET A 115 -3.14 -1.10 12.80
N ILE A 116 -3.24 -0.74 11.53
CA ILE A 116 -4.18 0.24 10.96
C ILE A 116 -5.07 -0.42 9.89
N PRO A 117 -6.26 0.10 9.54
CA PRO A 117 -7.02 -0.30 8.35
C PRO A 117 -6.14 -0.34 7.08
N PRO A 118 -6.39 -1.24 6.10
CA PRO A 118 -5.68 -1.18 4.82
C PRO A 118 -5.88 0.19 4.17
N ILE A 119 -4.86 0.69 3.48
CA ILE A 119 -4.88 2.04 2.91
C ILE A 119 -5.29 1.96 1.44
N VAL A 120 -6.33 2.73 1.10
CA VAL A 120 -6.78 2.91 -0.27
C VAL A 120 -6.68 4.39 -0.63
N GLU A 121 -5.85 4.71 -1.61
CA GLU A 121 -5.70 6.06 -2.14
C GLU A 121 -6.66 6.27 -3.32
N ARG A 122 -7.46 7.34 -3.29
CA ARG A 122 -8.34 7.72 -4.39
C ARG A 122 -7.63 8.73 -5.30
N PHE A 123 -7.42 8.37 -6.56
CA PHE A 123 -6.80 9.24 -7.56
C PHE A 123 -7.69 9.45 -8.78
N HIS A 124 -7.48 10.58 -9.45
CA HIS A 124 -7.93 10.80 -10.81
C HIS A 124 -6.72 10.73 -11.74
N ILE A 125 -6.77 9.83 -12.72
CA ILE A 125 -5.79 9.67 -13.78
C ILE A 125 -6.50 10.02 -15.09
N PRO A 126 -6.19 11.18 -15.70
CA PRO A 126 -6.85 11.60 -16.93
C PRO A 126 -6.63 10.60 -18.06
N ARG A 127 -7.52 10.59 -19.04
CA ARG A 127 -7.33 9.80 -20.26
C ARG A 127 -6.39 10.51 -21.22
N HIS A 128 -5.57 9.74 -21.92
CA HIS A 128 -4.76 10.25 -23.01
C HIS A 128 -5.60 10.31 -24.31
N THR A 129 -5.30 11.28 -25.19
CA THR A 129 -6.08 11.51 -26.43
C THR A 129 -5.98 10.34 -27.41
N SER A 130 -4.87 9.61 -27.40
CA SER A 130 -4.66 8.40 -28.20
C SER A 130 -5.20 7.12 -27.54
N GLY A 131 -5.92 7.23 -26.43
CA GLY A 131 -6.30 6.10 -25.58
C GLY A 131 -5.29 5.81 -24.47
N GLY A 132 -5.74 5.12 -23.42
CA GLY A 132 -4.93 4.84 -22.22
C GLY A 132 -4.99 5.94 -21.16
N LEU A 133 -4.13 5.81 -20.14
CA LEU A 133 -4.04 6.73 -19.00
C LEU A 133 -2.89 7.73 -19.20
N ASN A 134 -3.16 9.01 -18.96
CA ASN A 134 -2.21 10.11 -19.08
C ASN A 134 -1.50 10.37 -17.73
N TYR A 135 -0.40 9.64 -17.50
CA TYR A 135 0.44 9.86 -16.32
C TYR A 135 1.31 11.10 -16.41
N GLU A 136 1.62 11.61 -17.60
CA GLU A 136 2.44 12.82 -17.78
C GLU A 136 1.83 14.01 -17.03
N SER A 137 0.50 14.14 -17.10
CA SER A 137 -0.24 15.17 -16.38
C SER A 137 -0.16 15.09 -14.85
N LEU A 138 0.26 13.93 -14.31
CA LEU A 138 0.39 13.69 -12.88
C LEU A 138 1.82 13.91 -12.36
N ILE A 139 2.79 14.17 -13.25
CA ILE A 139 4.19 14.37 -12.88
C ILE A 139 4.45 15.84 -12.61
N GLY A 140 4.80 16.15 -11.35
CA GLY A 140 5.14 17.50 -10.93
C GLY A 140 6.51 17.93 -11.44
N ALA A 141 6.80 19.24 -11.38
CA ALA A 141 8.06 19.80 -11.88
C ALA A 141 9.29 19.20 -11.18
N GLU A 142 9.24 19.01 -9.86
CA GLU A 142 10.35 18.42 -9.08
C GLU A 142 10.62 16.97 -9.49
N LEU A 143 9.58 16.13 -9.57
CA LEU A 143 9.72 14.75 -10.05
C LEU A 143 10.24 14.72 -11.49
N SER A 144 9.69 15.55 -12.38
CA SER A 144 10.14 15.64 -13.78
C SER A 144 11.62 16.00 -13.89
N GLN A 145 12.08 16.99 -13.13
CA GLN A 145 13.48 17.40 -13.10
C GLN A 145 14.38 16.26 -12.58
N SER A 146 13.98 15.60 -11.51
CA SER A 146 14.72 14.45 -10.94
C SER A 146 14.85 13.30 -11.93
N LEU A 147 13.80 12.98 -12.68
CA LEU A 147 13.83 11.97 -13.74
C LEU A 147 14.81 12.35 -14.85
N LYS A 148 14.77 13.62 -15.29
CA LYS A 148 15.66 14.15 -16.34
C LYS A 148 17.13 14.07 -15.93
N GLU A 149 17.47 14.47 -14.70
CA GLU A 149 18.84 14.43 -14.17
C GLU A 149 19.39 13.00 -14.12
N GLN A 150 18.53 12.03 -13.84
CA GLN A 150 18.90 10.61 -13.79
C GLN A 150 18.83 9.92 -15.17
N GLY A 151 18.41 10.64 -16.22
CA GLY A 151 18.21 10.07 -17.55
C GLY A 151 17.07 9.04 -17.63
N LEU A 152 16.09 9.12 -16.70
CA LEU A 152 14.98 8.18 -16.57
C LEU A 152 13.69 8.76 -17.16
N LYS A 153 12.76 7.88 -17.53
CA LYS A 153 11.49 8.25 -18.15
C LYS A 153 10.30 7.57 -17.48
N LEU A 154 9.11 8.02 -17.88
CA LEU A 154 7.89 7.27 -17.63
C LEU A 154 7.94 5.96 -18.43
N ASN A 155 7.38 4.91 -17.83
CA ASN A 155 7.33 3.62 -18.48
C ASN A 155 6.43 3.67 -19.73
N ALA A 156 6.97 3.35 -20.90
CA ALA A 156 6.23 3.34 -22.16
C ALA A 156 5.04 2.37 -22.16
N GLU A 157 5.07 1.33 -21.33
CA GLU A 157 3.97 0.36 -21.19
C GLU A 157 2.68 0.97 -20.63
N LEU A 158 2.75 2.15 -19.98
CA LEU A 158 1.58 2.80 -19.37
C LEU A 158 0.45 3.09 -20.37
N LEU A 159 0.79 3.37 -21.63
CA LEU A 159 -0.18 3.60 -22.69
C LEU A 159 -1.00 2.35 -23.03
N ASN A 160 -0.44 1.17 -22.74
CA ASN A 160 -1.04 -0.12 -23.06
C ASN A 160 -1.72 -0.77 -21.85
N VAL A 161 -1.68 -0.16 -20.67
CA VAL A 161 -2.31 -0.72 -19.47
C VAL A 161 -3.84 -0.69 -19.65
N PRO A 162 -4.51 -1.86 -19.61
CA PRO A 162 -5.96 -1.91 -19.60
C PRO A 162 -6.47 -1.17 -18.36
N HIS A 163 -7.49 -0.34 -18.53
CA HIS A 163 -8.11 0.37 -17.41
C HIS A 163 -9.62 0.21 -17.47
N THR A 164 -10.22 0.00 -16.31
CA THR A 164 -11.66 -0.28 -16.17
C THR A 164 -12.48 0.95 -15.78
N SER A 165 -11.84 2.09 -15.54
CA SER A 165 -12.51 3.31 -15.08
C SER A 165 -12.87 4.24 -16.26
N GLU A 166 -14.17 4.53 -16.41
CA GLU A 166 -14.65 5.52 -17.38
C GLU A 166 -14.36 6.95 -16.95
N SER A 167 -14.48 7.24 -15.66
CA SER A 167 -14.23 8.57 -15.09
C SER A 167 -12.76 8.89 -14.87
N GLY A 168 -11.87 7.91 -15.04
CA GLY A 168 -10.46 8.03 -14.67
C GLY A 168 -10.24 8.05 -13.16
N ILE A 169 -11.27 7.79 -12.34
CA ILE A 169 -11.14 7.71 -10.88
C ILE A 169 -10.82 6.27 -10.48
N PHE A 170 -9.83 6.10 -9.60
CA PHE A 170 -9.34 4.81 -9.12
C PHE A 170 -9.27 4.81 -7.59
N ASP A 171 -9.80 3.76 -6.95
CA ASP A 171 -9.65 3.50 -5.51
C ASP A 171 -8.52 2.46 -5.36
N LEU A 172 -7.27 2.92 -5.33
CA LEU A 172 -6.07 2.10 -5.43
C LEU A 172 -5.57 1.63 -4.07
N ILE A 173 -5.39 0.31 -3.91
CA ILE A 173 -4.79 -0.29 -2.74
C ILE A 173 -3.31 0.11 -2.67
N ASN A 174 -2.98 0.97 -1.71
CA ASN A 174 -1.60 1.34 -1.40
C ASN A 174 -0.97 0.29 -0.49
N ASP A 175 -1.67 -0.05 0.61
CA ASP A 175 -1.17 -0.98 1.61
C ASP A 175 -2.23 -1.98 2.06
N GLY A 176 -1.79 -3.18 2.45
CA GLY A 176 -2.66 -4.20 3.03
C GLY A 176 -3.44 -5.07 2.04
N THR A 177 -2.98 -5.27 0.79
CA THR A 177 -3.64 -6.12 -0.22
C THR A 177 -4.05 -7.51 0.31
N HIS A 178 -3.18 -8.16 1.07
CA HIS A 178 -3.47 -9.48 1.65
C HIS A 178 -4.58 -9.42 2.70
N ARG A 179 -4.67 -8.33 3.48
CA ARG A 179 -5.74 -8.14 4.46
C ARG A 179 -7.07 -7.78 3.82
N ILE A 180 -7.03 -7.00 2.73
CA ILE A 180 -8.22 -6.77 1.91
C ILE A 180 -8.73 -8.09 1.33
N HIS A 181 -7.84 -8.95 0.83
CA HIS A 181 -8.24 -10.27 0.34
C HIS A 181 -8.75 -11.19 1.44
N PHE A 182 -8.12 -11.18 2.61
CA PHE A 182 -8.63 -11.88 3.77
C PHE A 182 -10.05 -11.41 4.13
N GLY A 183 -10.30 -10.09 4.18
CA GLY A 183 -11.64 -9.55 4.41
C GLY A 183 -12.64 -9.87 3.29
N TYR A 184 -12.21 -9.84 2.02
CA TYR A 184 -13.03 -10.27 0.87
C TYR A 184 -13.55 -11.70 1.05
N MET A 185 -12.73 -12.62 1.55
CA MET A 185 -13.12 -14.00 1.87
C MET A 185 -14.04 -14.10 3.10
N ASN A 186 -14.05 -13.08 3.96
CA ASN A 186 -14.76 -13.05 5.25
C ASN A 186 -15.88 -11.98 5.29
N GLY A 187 -16.43 -11.60 4.13
CA GLY A 187 -17.64 -10.76 4.02
C GLY A 187 -17.40 -9.26 3.79
N GLY A 188 -16.19 -8.76 4.02
CA GLY A 188 -15.83 -7.36 3.79
C GLY A 188 -14.60 -6.94 4.58
N VAL A 189 -14.22 -5.67 4.48
CA VAL A 189 -13.11 -5.09 5.25
C VAL A 189 -13.30 -3.60 5.44
N LYS A 190 -12.94 -3.09 6.62
CA LYS A 190 -12.80 -1.66 6.86
C LYS A 190 -11.46 -1.17 6.33
N ILE A 191 -11.50 -0.15 5.49
CA ILE A 191 -10.34 0.53 4.92
C ILE A 191 -10.20 1.94 5.47
N LEU A 192 -8.99 2.48 5.38
CA LEU A 192 -8.73 3.91 5.48
C LEU A 192 -8.57 4.46 4.06
N ARG A 193 -9.59 5.19 3.60
CA ARG A 193 -9.58 5.88 2.32
C ARG A 193 -8.90 7.24 2.47
N ILE A 194 -7.99 7.54 1.56
CA ILE A 194 -7.23 8.80 1.52
C ILE A 194 -7.45 9.46 0.16
N GLU A 195 -7.75 10.76 0.15
CA GLU A 195 -7.89 11.57 -1.07
C GLU A 195 -7.24 12.95 -0.90
N GLY A 196 -6.91 13.63 -2.00
CA GLY A 196 -6.24 14.93 -1.93
C GLY A 196 -4.76 14.85 -1.53
N MET A 197 -4.07 13.78 -1.92
CA MET A 197 -2.62 13.63 -1.76
C MET A 197 -1.86 14.74 -2.49
N THR A 198 -0.64 15.03 -2.03
CA THR A 198 0.22 16.05 -2.65
C THR A 198 0.38 15.79 -4.15
N PRO A 199 -0.02 16.75 -5.02
CA PRO A 199 0.00 16.54 -6.46
C PRO A 199 1.43 16.43 -6.98
N GLY A 200 1.58 15.85 -8.17
CA GLY A 200 2.88 15.71 -8.83
C GLY A 200 3.63 14.40 -8.50
N TYR A 201 3.12 13.59 -7.56
CA TYR A 201 3.72 12.32 -7.15
C TYR A 201 2.68 11.20 -7.21
N PRO A 202 2.49 10.55 -8.37
CA PRO A 202 1.51 9.49 -8.51
C PRO A 202 1.87 8.27 -7.63
N TYR A 203 0.95 7.31 -7.55
CA TYR A 203 1.31 5.99 -7.05
C TYR A 203 2.40 5.34 -7.91
N TYR A 204 3.23 4.47 -7.35
CA TYR A 204 4.43 3.96 -8.04
C TYR A 204 4.11 2.96 -9.17
N ALA A 205 2.87 2.48 -9.27
CA ALA A 205 2.43 1.51 -10.26
C ALA A 205 1.00 1.79 -10.74
N ALA A 206 0.68 1.35 -11.95
CA ALA A 206 -0.62 1.52 -12.56
C ALA A 206 -1.71 0.66 -11.89
N PRO A 207 -2.95 1.15 -11.80
CA PRO A 207 -4.06 0.41 -11.20
C PRO A 207 -4.54 -0.71 -12.12
N LYS A 208 -4.76 -1.90 -11.57
CA LYS A 208 -5.49 -3.02 -12.20
C LYS A 208 -6.76 -3.31 -11.44
N SER A 209 -7.78 -3.87 -12.09
CA SER A 209 -9.05 -4.18 -11.42
C SER A 209 -8.82 -5.21 -10.31
N TYR A 210 -9.45 -5.04 -9.13
CA TYR A 210 -9.34 -6.05 -8.08
C TYR A 210 -9.88 -7.42 -8.52
N SER A 211 -10.84 -7.46 -9.44
CA SER A 211 -11.35 -8.70 -10.03
C SER A 211 -10.30 -9.54 -10.77
N GLU A 212 -9.13 -8.96 -11.09
CA GLU A 212 -8.00 -9.67 -11.68
C GLU A 212 -7.10 -10.34 -10.65
N VAL A 213 -7.34 -10.13 -9.35
CA VAL A 213 -6.53 -10.72 -8.27
C VAL A 213 -6.60 -12.23 -8.30
N LYS A 214 -5.42 -12.87 -8.37
CA LYS A 214 -5.25 -14.31 -8.29
C LYS A 214 -4.49 -14.69 -7.03
N MET A 215 -4.85 -15.82 -6.44
CA MET A 215 -4.02 -16.44 -5.40
C MET A 215 -2.85 -17.18 -6.03
N ALA A 216 -1.67 -17.04 -5.44
CA ALA A 216 -0.48 -17.80 -5.79
C ALA A 216 0.16 -18.38 -4.52
N SER A 217 0.82 -19.53 -4.64
CA SER A 217 1.57 -20.11 -3.52
C SER A 217 2.78 -19.25 -3.13
N GLU A 218 3.50 -18.77 -4.14
CA GLU A 218 4.74 -18.00 -3.99
C GLU A 218 4.92 -16.95 -5.11
N PRO A 219 5.74 -15.91 -4.89
CA PRO A 219 6.08 -14.95 -5.94
C PRO A 219 6.93 -15.62 -7.03
N THR A 220 6.41 -15.61 -8.27
CA THR A 220 7.16 -15.98 -9.48
C THR A 220 7.59 -14.73 -10.25
N PRO A 221 8.59 -14.82 -11.15
CA PRO A 221 8.93 -13.74 -12.06
C PRO A 221 7.73 -13.22 -12.85
N GLU A 222 6.84 -14.13 -13.29
CA GLU A 222 5.60 -13.80 -13.99
C GLU A 222 4.67 -12.95 -13.10
N THR A 223 4.37 -13.37 -11.87
CA THR A 223 3.52 -12.60 -10.94
C THR A 223 4.13 -11.24 -10.59
N THR A 224 5.45 -11.13 -10.61
CA THR A 224 6.16 -9.87 -10.34
C THR A 224 6.11 -8.95 -11.55
N ALA A 225 6.28 -9.50 -12.76
CA ALA A 225 6.20 -8.76 -14.02
C ALA A 225 4.80 -8.22 -14.32
N MET A 226 3.76 -8.68 -13.62
CA MET A 226 2.42 -8.12 -13.74
C MET A 226 2.33 -6.66 -13.25
N LYS A 227 3.32 -6.14 -12.51
CA LYS A 227 3.32 -4.74 -12.07
C LYS A 227 3.83 -3.83 -13.18
N VAL A 228 3.00 -2.89 -13.62
CA VAL A 228 3.45 -1.82 -14.53
C VAL A 228 3.79 -0.60 -13.69
N HIS A 229 5.08 -0.37 -13.50
CA HIS A 229 5.58 0.79 -12.76
C HIS A 229 5.39 2.08 -13.54
N ILE A 230 5.14 3.20 -12.84
CA ILE A 230 4.96 4.50 -13.50
C ILE A 230 6.27 5.04 -14.05
N VAL A 231 7.35 4.83 -13.31
CA VAL A 231 8.70 5.25 -13.67
C VAL A 231 9.54 4.01 -13.97
N GLU A 232 10.45 4.12 -14.93
CA GLU A 232 11.40 3.08 -15.26
C GLU A 232 12.31 2.71 -14.07
N SER A 233 12.82 1.48 -14.10
CA SER A 233 13.79 1.02 -13.11
C SER A 233 15.11 1.78 -13.27
N PRO A 234 15.78 2.22 -12.17
CA PRO A 234 15.50 1.93 -10.76
C PRO A 234 14.69 2.98 -9.98
N ALA A 235 14.14 4.01 -10.64
CA ALA A 235 13.47 5.11 -9.94
C ALA A 235 12.03 4.81 -9.48
N GLN A 236 11.44 3.67 -9.85
CA GLN A 236 10.11 3.29 -9.36
C GLN A 236 10.00 3.29 -7.83
N LYS A 237 11.11 3.01 -7.11
CA LYS A 237 11.15 3.03 -5.65
C LYS A 237 11.10 4.44 -5.05
N GLN A 238 11.43 5.49 -5.81
CA GLN A 238 11.43 6.88 -5.32
C GLN A 238 10.03 7.35 -4.91
N LEU A 239 8.99 6.77 -5.53
CA LEU A 239 7.59 7.07 -5.24
C LEU A 239 7.02 6.24 -4.06
N TYR A 240 7.84 5.45 -3.37
CA TYR A 240 7.34 4.65 -2.25
C TYR A 240 7.02 5.54 -1.07
N ARG A 241 5.85 5.31 -0.46
CA ARG A 241 5.42 5.97 0.76
C ARG A 241 6.16 5.35 1.93
N LEU A 242 6.88 6.15 2.68
CA LEU A 242 7.61 5.73 3.88
C LEU A 242 6.68 5.84 5.08
N PHE A 243 5.89 4.80 5.30
CA PHE A 243 5.03 4.73 6.49
C PHE A 243 5.88 4.67 7.77
N PRO A 244 5.61 5.53 8.77
CA PRO A 244 6.42 5.62 9.99
C PRO A 244 6.37 4.34 10.85
N SER A 245 5.40 3.46 10.60
CA SER A 245 5.23 2.18 11.29
C SER A 245 4.55 1.21 10.33
N GLY A 246 5.21 0.09 10.02
CA GLY A 246 4.73 -0.91 9.07
C GLY A 246 3.40 -1.50 9.51
N GLY A 247 2.33 -1.17 8.81
CA GLY A 247 1.20 -2.09 8.70
C GLY A 247 1.69 -3.27 7.88
N ILE A 248 2.31 -4.26 8.53
CA ILE A 248 2.90 -5.47 7.92
C ILE A 248 4.23 -5.18 7.17
N LYS A 249 5.40 -5.68 7.64
CA LYS A 249 6.62 -5.87 6.81
C LYS A 249 6.32 -7.03 5.83
N THR A 250 5.31 -6.91 4.97
CA THR A 250 5.17 -7.79 3.80
C THR A 250 6.15 -7.44 2.69
N GLY A 251 6.87 -6.34 2.84
CA GLY A 251 8.22 -6.20 2.35
C GLY A 251 8.94 -5.30 3.33
N GLU A 252 10.11 -5.71 3.80
CA GLU A 252 11.12 -4.71 4.07
C GLU A 252 11.10 -3.76 2.87
N VAL A 253 11.01 -2.45 3.12
CA VAL A 253 11.54 -1.50 2.15
C VAL A 253 12.99 -1.96 2.03
N ARG A 254 13.30 -2.77 0.99
CA ARG A 254 14.55 -3.52 0.92
C ARG A 254 15.66 -2.56 1.31
N PRO A 255 16.55 -2.95 2.24
CA PRO A 255 17.71 -2.13 2.52
C PRO A 255 18.34 -1.76 1.17
N PRO A 256 18.81 -0.52 1.03
CA PRO A 256 19.41 -0.06 -0.20
C PRO A 256 20.42 -1.09 -0.71
N THR A 257 20.34 -1.42 -1.99
CA THR A 257 21.34 -2.31 -2.60
C THR A 257 22.71 -1.64 -2.47
N ALA A 258 23.79 -2.39 -2.23
CA ALA A 258 25.13 -1.81 -2.13
C ALA A 258 25.42 -0.93 -3.37
N GLY A 259 25.65 0.37 -3.15
CA GLY A 259 25.81 1.38 -4.21
C GLY A 259 24.65 2.37 -4.38
N GLU A 260 23.50 2.15 -3.73
CA GLU A 260 22.48 3.19 -3.56
C GLU A 260 23.00 4.22 -2.52
N ASN A 261 23.75 5.23 -2.98
CA ASN A 261 24.17 6.37 -2.15
C ASN A 261 23.01 7.37 -2.03
N PHE A 262 22.64 7.72 -0.80
CA PHE A 262 21.66 8.78 -0.52
C PHE A 262 22.39 10.08 -0.27
N VAL A 263 21.88 11.16 -0.86
CA VAL A 263 22.15 12.54 -0.43
C VAL A 263 21.03 12.96 0.53
#